data_AF-A0A5M4FC72-F1
#
_entry.id   AF-A0A5M4FC72-F1
#
_cell.length_a   1.000
_cell.length_b   1.000
_cell.length_c   1.000
_cell.angle_alpha   90.00
_cell.angle_beta   90.00
_cell.angle_gamma   90.00
#
_symmetry.space_group_name_H-M   'P 1'
#
loop_
_entity.id
_entity.type
_entity.pdbx_description
1 polymer ?
#
loop_
_entity_poly.entity_id
_entity_poly.type
_entity_poly.pdbx_seq_one_letter_code
_entity_poly.pdbx_strand_id
1 'polypeptide(L)'
;MRYYVLSTPAGDEVVRLSGGAAAYFETDSGRWIPDPLLAAEVLFGGDWRQLEDHELPPGVPGSTTQSPRPRKSRFLRRGRHTRK
;
A
#
# COMPACT_ATOMS: atom_id res chain seq x y z
N MET A 1 -9.48 0.01 -4.31
CA MET A 1 -8.10 -0.30 -4.74
C MET A 1 -7.95 -1.81 -4.68
N ARG A 2 -7.35 -2.44 -5.69
CA ARG A 2 -7.15 -3.90 -5.72
C ARG A 2 -5.67 -4.21 -5.76
N TYR A 3 -5.27 -5.28 -5.09
CA TYR A 3 -3.88 -5.74 -5.07
C TYR A 3 -3.79 -7.11 -5.73
N TYR A 4 -2.71 -7.34 -6.46
CA TYR A 4 -2.43 -8.59 -7.15
C TYR A 4 -0.99 -9.00 -6.85
N VAL A 5 -0.74 -10.29 -6.81
CA VAL A 5 0.60 -10.86 -6.69
C VAL A 5 0.87 -11.83 -7.83
N LEU A 6 2.08 -11.77 -8.35
CA LEU A 6 2.65 -12.77 -9.24
C LEU A 6 3.81 -13.44 -8.51
N SER A 7 3.65 -14.72 -8.16
CA SER A 7 4.72 -15.50 -7.53
C SER A 7 5.58 -16.14 -8.61
N THR A 8 6.80 -15.66 -8.77
CA THR A 8 7.78 -16.21 -9.71
C THR A 8 8.91 -16.91 -8.95
N PRO A 9 9.70 -17.78 -9.60
CA PRO A 9 10.91 -18.35 -8.98
C PRO A 9 11.94 -17.29 -8.55
N ALA A 10 11.88 -16.08 -9.11
CA ALA A 10 12.77 -14.97 -8.76
C ALA A 10 12.26 -14.13 -7.57
N GLY A 11 11.00 -14.31 -7.16
CA GLY A 11 10.37 -13.57 -6.08
C GLY A 11 8.90 -13.27 -6.35
N ASP A 12 8.24 -12.75 -5.31
CA ASP A 12 6.86 -12.28 -5.40
C ASP A 12 6.82 -10.82 -5.86
N GLU A 13 6.07 -10.54 -6.92
CA GLU A 13 5.83 -9.19 -7.42
C GLU A 13 4.42 -8.74 -7.05
N VAL A 14 4.30 -7.60 -6.37
CA VAL A 14 3.01 -7.06 -5.93
C VAL A 14 2.63 -5.84 -6.73
N VAL A 15 1.38 -5.83 -7.18
CA VAL A 15 0.81 -4.78 -8.02
C VAL A 15 -0.43 -4.20 -7.37
N ARG A 16 -0.63 -2.90 -7.52
CA ARG A 16 -1.89 -2.23 -7.19
C ARG A 16 -2.59 -1.74 -8.45
N LEU A 17 -3.90 -1.95 -8.52
CA LEU A 17 -4.78 -1.38 -9.54
C LEU A 17 -5.77 -0.42 -8.87
N SER A 18 -5.83 0.82 -9.35
CA SER A 18 -6.77 1.85 -8.89
C SER A 18 -7.28 2.68 -10.05
N GLY A 19 -8.54 2.46 -10.47
CA GLY A 19 -9.28 3.36 -11.36
C GLY A 19 -8.56 3.71 -12.67
N GLY A 20 -7.78 2.79 -13.24
CA GLY A 20 -7.01 3.01 -14.48
C GLY A 20 -5.52 3.30 -14.29
N ALA A 21 -5.05 3.40 -13.05
CA ALA A 21 -3.61 3.46 -12.74
C ALA A 21 -3.14 2.12 -12.17
N ALA A 22 -2.05 1.60 -12.73
CA ALA A 22 -1.34 0.43 -12.24
C ALA A 22 0.06 0.82 -11.76
N ALA A 23 0.55 0.12 -10.75
CA ALA A 23 1.89 0.30 -10.22
C ALA A 23 2.36 -0.98 -9.55
N TYR A 24 3.63 -1.33 -9.67
CA TYR A 24 4.25 -2.41 -8.91
C TYR A 24 4.99 -1.86 -7.68
N PHE A 25 5.14 -2.70 -6.67
CA PHE A 25 5.86 -2.39 -5.46
C PHE A 25 7.31 -2.83 -5.60
N GLU A 26 8.24 -1.87 -5.60
CA GLU A 26 9.67 -2.13 -5.59
C GLU A 26 10.12 -2.35 -4.15
N THR A 27 10.47 -3.59 -3.81
CA THR A 27 10.86 -4.01 -2.46
C THR A 27 12.14 -3.33 -1.98
N ASP A 28 13.11 -3.14 -2.88
CA ASP A 28 14.42 -2.53 -2.57
C ASP A 28 14.29 -1.08 -2.13
N SER A 29 13.40 -0.31 -2.77
CA SER A 29 13.19 1.10 -2.45
C SER A 29 11.99 1.35 -1.53
N GLY A 30 11.11 0.36 -1.37
CA GLY A 30 9.84 0.45 -0.66
C GLY A 30 8.84 1.41 -1.33
N ARG A 31 8.96 1.62 -2.64
CA ARG A 31 8.14 2.60 -3.39
C ARG A 31 7.21 1.91 -4.38
N TRP A 32 6.15 2.62 -4.72
CA TRP A 32 5.26 2.25 -5.82
C TRP A 32 5.74 2.90 -7.11
N ILE A 33 6.09 2.07 -8.10
CA ILE A 33 6.50 2.53 -9.42
C ILE A 33 5.30 2.43 -10.37
N PRO A 34 4.81 3.56 -10.91
CA PRO A 34 3.71 3.56 -11.86
C PRO A 34 4.09 2.82 -13.14
N ASP A 35 3.22 1.90 -13.57
CA ASP A 35 3.36 1.21 -14.85
C ASP A 35 1.95 1.04 -15.46
N PRO A 36 1.63 1.78 -16.53
CA PRO A 36 0.31 1.69 -17.16
C PRO A 36 0.08 0.38 -17.93
N LEU A 37 1.13 -0.32 -18.35
CA LEU A 37 1.01 -1.58 -19.09
C LEU A 37 0.67 -2.75 -18.17
N LEU A 38 1.10 -2.67 -16.91
CA LEU A 38 0.82 -3.68 -15.89
C LEU A 38 -0.68 -3.97 -15.71
N ALA A 39 -1.55 -2.97 -15.91
CA ALA A 39 -2.99 -3.18 -15.85
C ALA A 39 -3.47 -4.20 -16.90
N ALA A 40 -2.90 -4.15 -18.09
CA ALA A 40 -3.20 -5.09 -19.15
C ALA A 40 -2.61 -6.46 -18.84
N GLU A 41 -1.36 -6.52 -18.35
CA GLU A 41 -0.72 -7.78 -17.97
C GLU A 41 -1.48 -8.52 -16.88
N VAL A 42 -1.98 -7.82 -15.86
CA VAL A 42 -2.80 -8.43 -14.80
C VAL A 42 -4.11 -9.01 -15.36
N LEU A 43 -4.74 -8.33 -16.32
CA LEU A 43 -6.00 -8.75 -16.90
C LEU A 43 -5.86 -9.89 -17.92
N PHE A 44 -4.76 -9.92 -18.69
CA PHE A 44 -4.54 -10.89 -19.76
C PHE A 44 -3.64 -12.07 -19.37
N GLY A 45 -2.75 -11.89 -18.40
CA GLY A 45 -1.72 -12.88 -18.04
C GLY A 45 -2.25 -14.11 -17.31
N GLY A 46 -3.37 -14.02 -16.59
CA GLY A 46 -4.01 -15.16 -15.91
C GLY A 46 -3.27 -15.72 -14.69
N ASP A 47 -1.97 -15.50 -14.58
CA ASP A 47 -1.11 -15.96 -13.47
C ASP A 47 -1.20 -15.08 -12.21
N TRP A 48 -1.94 -13.98 -12.29
CA TRP A 48 -2.07 -13.01 -11.21
C TRP A 48 -3.13 -13.42 -10.20
N ARG A 49 -2.73 -13.55 -8.93
CA ARG A 49 -3.64 -13.81 -7.81
C ARG A 49 -4.05 -12.50 -7.17
N GLN A 50 -5.35 -12.25 -7.05
CA GLN A 50 -5.83 -11.11 -6.26
C GLN A 50 -5.55 -11.35 -4.77
N LEU A 51 -4.99 -10.35 -4.10
CA LEU A 51 -4.74 -10.36 -2.65
C LEU A 51 -5.82 -9.60 -1.89
N GLU A 52 -6.13 -10.09 -0.70
CA GLU A 52 -6.85 -9.33 0.32
C GLU A 52 -5.90 -8.42 1.14
N ASP A 53 -6.44 -7.38 1.76
CA ASP A 53 -5.65 -6.38 2.50
C ASP A 53 -4.79 -6.99 3.64
N HIS A 54 -5.22 -8.13 4.19
CA HIS A 54 -4.51 -8.83 5.26
C HIS A 54 -3.39 -9.74 4.76
N GLU A 55 -3.36 -10.06 3.46
CA GLU A 55 -2.32 -10.87 2.81
C GLU A 55 -1.16 -10.01 2.26
N LEU A 56 -1.28 -8.69 2.37
CA LEU A 56 -0.28 -7.77 1.83
C LEU A 56 1.05 -7.88 2.58
N PRO A 57 2.19 -7.99 1.85
CA PRO A 57 3.49 -8.08 2.47
C PRO A 57 3.84 -6.83 3.30
N PRO A 58 4.70 -6.99 4.32
CA PRO A 58 5.10 -5.89 5.19
C PRO A 58 5.76 -4.77 4.37
N GLY A 59 5.33 -3.53 4.60
CA GLY A 59 5.82 -2.35 3.84
C GLY A 59 4.84 -1.83 2.80
N VAL A 60 3.82 -2.61 2.42
CA VAL A 60 2.74 -2.13 1.55
C VAL A 60 1.72 -1.32 2.38
N PRO A 61 1.43 -0.04 2.03
CA PRO A 61 0.37 0.72 2.68
C PRO A 61 -0.98 0.07 2.41
N GLY A 62 -1.60 -0.50 3.45
CA GLY A 62 -2.78 -1.35 3.37
C GLY A 62 -2.61 -2.68 4.11
N SER A 63 -1.37 -3.16 4.23
CA SER A 63 -1.04 -4.31 5.09
C SER A 63 -1.47 -3.99 6.51
N THR A 64 -2.47 -4.70 6.99
CA THR A 64 -2.97 -4.56 8.38
C THR A 64 -1.99 -5.22 9.33
N THR A 65 -0.73 -4.76 9.33
CA THR A 65 0.08 -4.79 10.54
C THR A 65 -0.15 -3.47 11.25
N GLN A 66 -1.27 -3.39 11.98
CA GLN A 66 -1.44 -2.35 12.99
C GLN A 66 -0.35 -2.55 14.04
N SER A 67 0.84 -1.99 13.80
CA SER A 67 1.64 -1.48 14.93
C SER A 67 0.75 -0.45 15.62
N PRO A 68 0.40 -0.65 16.91
CA PRO A 68 -0.39 0.33 17.65
C PRO A 68 0.49 1.56 17.82
N ARG A 69 0.45 2.49 16.84
CA ARG A 69 1.01 3.81 17.02
C ARG A 69 0.24 4.42 18.19
N PRO A 70 0.88 4.73 19.34
CA PRO A 70 0.18 5.43 20.39
C PRO A 70 -0.26 6.76 19.78
N ARG A 71 -1.58 6.95 19.65
CA ARG A 71 -2.16 8.24 19.31
C ARG A 71 -1.75 9.18 20.45
N LYS A 72 -0.63 9.88 20.29
CA LYS A 72 -0.30 11.04 21.12
C LYS A 72 -1.44 12.02 20.92
N SER A 73 -2.39 11.99 21.84
CA SER A 73 -3.52 12.91 21.87
C SER A 73 -2.91 14.30 22.00
N ARG A 74 -2.91 15.01 20.88
CA ARG A 74 -2.52 16.41 20.82
C ARG A 74 -3.67 17.21 21.43
N PHE A 75 -3.80 17.17 22.76
CA PHE A 75 -4.57 18.16 23.52
C PHE A 75 -3.79 19.48 23.51
N LEU A 76 -3.71 20.08 22.33
CA LEU A 76 -3.45 21.50 22.19
C LEU A 76 -4.81 22.19 22.26
N ARG A 77 -5.02 22.93 23.36
CA ARG A 77 -5.62 24.27 23.45
C ARG A 77 -6.57 24.39 24.64
N ARG A 78 -6.07 25.03 25.70
CA ARG A 78 -6.75 26.23 26.23
C ARG A 78 -5.70 27.22 26.71
N GLY A 79 -5.79 28.41 26.13
CA GLY A 79 -4.81 29.47 26.21
C GLY A 79 -4.64 30.02 27.62
N ARG A 80 -3.40 30.38 27.90
CA ARG A 80 -2.96 31.20 29.02
C ARG A 80 -3.07 32.66 28.58
N HIS A 81 -3.62 33.50 29.46
CA HIS A 81 -3.56 34.98 29.51
C HIS A 81 -4.55 35.82 28.69
N THR A 82 -5.38 36.59 29.41
CA THR A 82 -5.41 38.07 29.44
C THR A 82 -6.15 38.50 30.72
N ARG A 83 -5.47 39.10 31.72
CA ARG A 83 -5.60 40.51 32.20
C ARG A 83 -7.04 40.93 32.55
N LYS A 84 -7.40 41.45 33.73
CA LYS A 84 -6.74 42.27 34.76
C LYS A 84 -7.29 41.89 36.13
#